data_AF-A0A353DL77-F1
#
_entry.id   AF-A0A353DL77-F1
#
_cell.length_a   1.000
_cell.length_b   1.000
_cell.length_c   1.000
_cell.angle_alpha   90.00
_cell.angle_beta   90.00
_cell.angle_gamma   90.00
#
_symmetry.space_group_name_H-M   'P 1'
#
loop_
_entity.id
_entity.type
_entity.pdbx_description
1 polymer ?
#
loop_
_entity_poly.entity_id
_entity_poly.type
_entity_poly.pdbx_seq_one_letter_code
_entity_poly.pdbx_strand_id
1 'polypeptide(L)'
;MDTKVYIASQNQNNQEFNSFIEGLKQGGFSPLEATKEINDEDLYFLDLSNVSLKELEENYPWLKEELLRSSIYHLRILPLFIYDSRKEDPFEKWEEGANEIYESLFSEEFKAFAYDISNPSYANEELKRVLSLYYVR
;
A
#
# COMPACT_ATOMS: atom_id res chain seq x y z
N MET A 1 0.77 5.32 21.02
CA MET A 1 0.42 6.29 19.96
C MET A 1 0.24 5.45 18.71
N ASP A 2 -0.90 5.59 18.05
CA ASP A 2 -1.18 4.84 16.83
C ASP A 2 -0.35 5.39 15.67
N THR A 3 0.20 4.52 14.84
CA THR A 3 1.02 4.93 13.70
C THR A 3 0.12 5.47 12.60
N LYS A 4 0.29 6.74 12.23
CA LYS A 4 -0.44 7.34 11.10
C LYS A 4 0.08 6.78 9.78
N VAL A 5 -0.85 6.38 8.91
CA VAL A 5 -0.56 5.88 7.56
C VAL A 5 -1.53 6.50 6.58
N TYR A 6 -1.05 6.96 5.44
CA TYR A 6 -1.85 7.58 4.38
C TYR A 6 -2.05 6.57 3.26
N ILE A 7 -3.30 6.30 2.88
CA ILE A 7 -3.64 5.21 1.97
C ILE A 7 -4.11 5.79 0.64
N ALA A 8 -3.36 5.51 -0.41
CA ALA A 8 -3.72 5.78 -1.80
C ALA A 8 -4.37 4.52 -2.38
N SER A 9 -5.67 4.57 -2.65
CA SER A 9 -6.45 3.44 -3.17
C SER A 9 -7.64 3.92 -3.99
N GLN A 10 -7.93 3.21 -5.09
CA GLN A 10 -9.16 3.39 -5.88
C GLN A 10 -10.31 2.52 -5.38
N ASN A 11 -10.07 1.67 -4.37
CA ASN A 11 -11.02 0.71 -3.84
C ASN A 11 -11.79 1.21 -2.61
N GLN A 12 -11.86 2.53 -2.36
CA GLN A 12 -12.43 3.07 -1.11
C GLN A 12 -13.88 2.64 -0.83
N ASN A 13 -14.65 2.32 -1.87
CA ASN A 13 -16.03 1.85 -1.74
C ASN A 13 -16.15 0.30 -1.69
N ASN A 14 -15.04 -0.42 -1.73
CA ASN A 14 -14.99 -1.88 -1.74
C ASN A 14 -15.05 -2.46 -0.31
N GLN A 15 -15.76 -3.58 -0.14
CA GLN A 15 -15.84 -4.29 1.14
C GLN A 15 -14.48 -4.80 1.65
N GLU A 16 -13.62 -5.26 0.75
CA GLU A 16 -12.27 -5.76 1.08
C GLU A 16 -11.40 -4.62 1.61
N PHE A 17 -11.46 -3.46 0.96
CA PHE A 17 -10.78 -2.25 1.42
C PHE A 17 -11.29 -1.81 2.80
N ASN A 18 -12.61 -1.79 3.02
CA ASN A 18 -13.16 -1.48 4.34
C ASN A 18 -12.70 -2.46 5.42
N SER A 19 -12.60 -3.75 5.08
CA SER A 19 -12.09 -4.78 6.00
C SER A 19 -10.60 -4.58 6.31
N PHE A 20 -9.82 -4.17 5.32
CA PHE A 20 -8.42 -3.78 5.50
C PHE A 20 -8.28 -2.56 6.43
N ILE A 21 -9.07 -1.50 6.23
CA ILE A 21 -9.07 -0.30 7.10
C ILE A 21 -9.38 -0.67 8.55
N GLU A 22 -10.41 -1.49 8.78
CA GLU A 22 -10.75 -1.94 10.14
C GLU A 22 -9.65 -2.85 10.73
N GLY A 23 -9.05 -3.70 9.89
CA GLY A 23 -7.88 -4.51 10.27
C GLY A 23 -6.71 -3.65 10.73
N LEU A 24 -6.36 -2.60 9.99
CA LEU A 24 -5.30 -1.65 10.37
C LEU A 24 -5.59 -0.95 11.70
N LYS A 25 -6.83 -0.48 11.91
CA LYS A 25 -7.22 0.16 13.19
C LYS A 25 -7.04 -0.80 14.37
N GLN A 26 -7.45 -2.06 14.23
CA GLN A 26 -7.22 -3.10 15.25
C GLN A 26 -5.72 -3.36 15.48
N GLY A 27 -4.90 -3.18 14.43
CA GLY A 27 -3.45 -3.25 14.49
C GLY A 27 -2.78 -2.07 15.21
N GLY A 28 -3.52 -1.03 15.63
CA GLY A 28 -2.95 0.18 16.23
C GLY A 28 -2.41 1.17 15.21
N PHE A 29 -2.94 1.14 13.98
CA PHE A 29 -2.68 2.15 12.96
C PHE A 29 -3.82 3.16 12.92
N SER A 30 -3.51 4.39 12.50
CA SER A 30 -4.46 5.44 12.19
C SER A 30 -4.49 5.66 10.68
N PRO A 31 -5.26 4.86 9.92
CA PRO A 31 -5.35 5.00 8.48
C PRO A 31 -6.09 6.29 8.11
N LEU A 32 -5.48 7.06 7.21
CA LEU A 32 -6.00 8.29 6.62
C LEU A 32 -6.02 8.13 5.10
N GLU A 33 -6.92 8.85 4.43
CA GLU A 33 -6.88 8.93 2.98
C GLU A 33 -5.67 9.75 2.51
N ALA A 34 -4.95 9.23 1.53
CA ALA A 34 -3.91 10.01 0.86
C ALA A 34 -4.55 11.08 -0.03
N THR A 35 -4.19 12.34 0.19
CA THR A 35 -4.65 13.45 -0.63
C THR A 35 -3.73 13.65 -1.84
N LYS A 36 -4.04 14.63 -2.69
CA LYS A 36 -3.21 14.98 -3.85
C LYS A 36 -1.90 15.69 -3.49
N GLU A 37 -1.75 16.15 -2.25
CA GLU A 37 -0.52 16.77 -1.75
C GLU A 37 0.20 15.78 -0.83
N ILE A 38 1.50 15.61 -1.06
CA ILE A 38 2.33 14.70 -0.26
C ILE A 38 3.20 15.46 0.74
N ASN A 39 3.62 14.75 1.78
CA ASN A 39 4.62 15.20 2.73
C ASN A 39 5.66 14.09 2.89
N ASP A 40 6.92 14.41 2.61
CA ASP A 40 8.01 13.43 2.54
C ASP A 40 8.30 12.73 3.88
N GLU A 41 7.80 13.26 5.00
CA GLU A 41 7.93 12.66 6.33
C GLU A 41 6.86 11.61 6.64
N ASP A 42 5.77 11.58 5.88
CA ASP A 42 4.62 10.70 6.11
C ASP A 42 4.81 9.31 5.47
N LEU A 43 4.17 8.30 6.06
CA LEU A 43 4.16 6.93 5.57
C LEU A 43 2.93 6.72 4.67
N TYR A 44 3.19 6.37 3.41
CA TYR A 44 2.17 6.15 2.39
C TYR A 44 2.06 4.69 2.02
N PHE A 45 0.82 4.21 1.93
CA PHE A 45 0.48 2.88 1.45
C PHE A 45 -0.18 3.03 0.09
N LEU A 46 0.41 2.41 -0.94
CA LEU A 46 -0.14 2.40 -2.28
C LEU A 46 -0.83 1.05 -2.53
N ASP A 47 -2.15 1.06 -2.59
CA ASP A 47 -2.96 -0.13 -2.88
C ASP A 47 -2.96 -0.41 -4.38
N LEU A 48 -2.35 -1.55 -4.74
CA LEU A 48 -2.21 -2.04 -6.11
C LEU A 48 -3.32 -3.02 -6.51
N SER A 49 -4.28 -3.28 -5.62
CA SER A 49 -5.34 -4.28 -5.86
C SER A 49 -6.36 -3.74 -6.85
N ASN A 50 -6.81 -4.55 -7.81
CA ASN A 50 -7.96 -4.26 -8.66
C ASN A 50 -7.97 -2.87 -9.32
N VAL A 51 -6.80 -2.34 -9.66
CA VAL A 51 -6.63 -0.99 -10.22
C VAL A 51 -5.69 -1.06 -11.41
N SER A 52 -5.78 -0.11 -12.34
CA SER A 52 -4.76 0.07 -13.39
C SER A 52 -3.76 1.17 -13.03
N LEU A 53 -2.54 1.08 -13.59
CA LEU A 53 -1.52 2.14 -13.45
C LEU A 53 -2.08 3.51 -13.87
N LYS A 54 -2.84 3.56 -14.97
CA LYS A 54 -3.43 4.79 -15.48
C LYS A 54 -4.37 5.44 -14.45
N GLU A 55 -5.23 4.65 -13.81
CA GLU A 55 -6.14 5.16 -12.78
C GLU A 55 -5.38 5.67 -11.55
N LEU A 56 -4.31 4.99 -11.13
CA LEU A 56 -3.45 5.47 -10.05
C LEU A 56 -2.80 6.81 -10.40
N GLU A 57 -2.23 6.94 -11.59
CA GLU A 57 -1.59 8.18 -12.04
C GLU A 57 -2.56 9.37 -12.17
N GLU A 58 -3.80 9.12 -12.58
CA GLU A 58 -4.82 10.17 -12.72
C GLU A 58 -5.30 10.69 -11.35
N ASN A 59 -5.41 9.80 -10.36
CA ASN A 59 -5.91 10.13 -9.03
C ASN A 59 -4.80 10.61 -8.09
N TYR A 60 -3.57 10.12 -8.29
CA TYR A 60 -2.38 10.44 -7.50
C TYR A 60 -1.25 10.96 -8.40
N PRO A 61 -1.36 12.19 -8.97
CA PRO A 61 -0.36 12.71 -9.90
C PRO A 61 1.06 12.79 -9.34
N TRP A 62 1.18 12.92 -8.02
CA TRP A 62 2.45 12.92 -7.30
C TRP A 62 3.25 11.62 -7.48
N LEU A 63 2.61 10.48 -7.81
CA LEU A 63 3.33 9.25 -8.15
C LEU A 63 4.31 9.49 -9.30
N LYS A 64 3.93 10.25 -10.33
CA LYS A 64 4.82 10.57 -11.46
C LYS A 64 6.01 11.42 -11.03
N GLU A 65 5.79 12.41 -10.19
CA GLU A 65 6.85 13.31 -9.75
C GLU A 65 7.89 12.58 -8.91
N GLU A 66 7.47 11.59 -8.14
CA GLU A 66 8.30 10.87 -7.19
C GLU A 66 9.21 9.83 -7.83
N LEU A 67 8.68 9.12 -8.84
CA LEU A 67 9.49 8.23 -9.68
C LEU A 67 10.63 9.00 -10.37
N LEU A 68 10.34 10.22 -10.82
CA LEU A 68 11.30 11.10 -11.47
C LEU A 68 12.34 11.68 -10.46
N ARG A 69 11.97 11.80 -9.19
CA ARG A 69 12.81 12.33 -8.09
C ARG A 69 13.67 11.29 -7.38
N SER A 70 13.67 10.02 -7.83
CA SER A 70 14.34 8.85 -7.22
C SER A 70 15.88 8.93 -7.01
N SER A 71 16.48 10.13 -7.07
CA SER A 71 17.85 10.40 -6.62
C SER A 71 17.96 11.22 -5.32
N ILE A 72 16.89 11.78 -4.76
CA ILE A 72 17.07 12.82 -3.72
C ILE A 72 16.39 12.57 -2.36
N TYR A 73 15.15 12.10 -2.20
CA TYR A 73 14.64 11.72 -0.86
C TYR A 73 13.54 10.66 -0.94
N HIS A 74 13.60 9.71 0.00
CA HIS A 74 12.78 8.51 0.08
C HIS A 74 11.38 8.82 0.63
N LEU A 75 10.43 9.11 -0.25
CA LEU A 75 9.04 8.94 0.13
C LEU A 75 8.85 7.52 0.67
N ARG A 76 8.30 7.43 1.87
CA ARG A 76 8.04 6.16 2.55
C ARG A 76 6.78 5.54 1.94
N ILE A 77 6.84 5.20 0.66
CA ILE A 77 5.76 4.51 -0.05
C ILE A 77 5.99 3.01 0.08
N LEU A 78 5.03 2.34 0.72
CA LEU A 78 4.93 0.91 0.73
C LEU A 78 3.94 0.48 -0.36
N PRO A 79 4.40 -0.17 -1.45
CA PRO A 79 3.49 -0.87 -2.33
C PRO A 79 2.84 -2.02 -1.57
N LEU A 80 1.52 -2.13 -1.64
CA LEU A 80 0.79 -3.24 -1.04
C LEU A 80 -0.34 -3.71 -1.94
N PHE A 81 -0.73 -4.97 -1.77
CA PHE A 81 -1.97 -5.49 -2.32
C PHE A 81 -2.77 -6.19 -1.22
N ILE A 82 -4.08 -6.07 -1.31
CA ILE A 82 -5.07 -6.51 -0.33
C ILE A 82 -5.76 -7.74 -0.92
N TYR A 83 -5.82 -8.83 -0.15
CA TYR A 83 -6.46 -10.06 -0.61
C TYR A 83 -7.16 -10.79 0.54
N ASP A 84 -8.09 -11.68 0.19
CA ASP A 84 -8.76 -12.60 1.11
C ASP A 84 -8.31 -14.04 0.83
N SER A 85 -7.42 -14.57 1.68
CA SER A 85 -6.88 -15.94 1.53
C SER A 85 -7.94 -17.07 1.59
N ARG A 86 -9.17 -16.77 2.00
CA ARG A 86 -10.29 -17.75 1.99
C ARG A 86 -11.00 -17.79 0.64
N LYS A 87 -10.79 -16.80 -0.23
CA LYS A 87 -11.49 -16.66 -1.52
C LYS A 87 -10.57 -16.83 -2.72
N GLU A 88 -9.33 -16.37 -2.61
CA GLU A 88 -8.41 -16.23 -3.74
C GLU A 88 -6.97 -16.63 -3.33
N ASP A 89 -6.17 -17.04 -4.33
CA ASP A 89 -4.75 -17.26 -4.15
C ASP A 89 -3.99 -15.92 -4.31
N PRO A 90 -3.13 -15.54 -3.35
CA PRO A 90 -2.38 -14.27 -3.42
C PRO A 90 -1.43 -14.18 -4.62
N PHE A 91 -0.89 -15.31 -5.11
CA PHE A 91 -0.04 -15.32 -6.29
C PHE A 91 -0.84 -15.04 -7.56
N GLU A 92 -2.02 -15.63 -7.70
CA GLU A 92 -2.90 -15.34 -8.84
C GLU A 92 -3.29 -13.86 -8.86
N LYS A 93 -3.71 -13.32 -7.71
CA LYS A 93 -4.07 -11.89 -7.61
C LYS A 93 -2.89 -10.96 -7.92
N TRP A 94 -1.68 -11.37 -7.56
CA TRP A 94 -0.47 -10.63 -7.87
C TRP A 94 -0.21 -10.56 -9.38
N GLU A 95 -0.29 -11.72 -10.05
CA GLU A 95 -0.05 -11.86 -11.49
C GLU A 95 -1.16 -11.22 -12.35
N GLU A 96 -2.40 -11.16 -11.86
CA GLU A 96 -3.54 -10.58 -12.59
C GLU A 96 -3.45 -9.06 -12.85
N GLY A 97 -2.50 -8.36 -12.21
CA GLY A 97 -2.20 -6.97 -12.58
C GLY A 97 -1.36 -6.18 -11.58
N ALA A 98 -1.32 -6.59 -10.31
CA ALA A 98 -0.53 -5.87 -9.30
C ALA A 98 0.98 -5.91 -9.63
N ASN A 99 1.48 -7.02 -10.19
CA ASN A 99 2.88 -7.17 -10.59
C ASN A 99 3.29 -6.17 -11.67
N GLU A 100 2.48 -6.01 -12.73
CA GLU A 100 2.79 -5.10 -13.84
C GLU A 100 2.89 -3.65 -13.37
N ILE A 101 1.97 -3.23 -12.50
CA ILE A 101 1.97 -1.88 -11.91
C ILE A 101 3.19 -1.72 -11.00
N TYR A 102 3.47 -2.72 -10.18
CA TYR A 102 4.61 -2.70 -9.27
C TYR A 102 5.93 -2.57 -10.03
N GLU A 103 6.18 -3.40 -11.04
CA GLU A 103 7.41 -3.36 -11.85
C GLU A 103 7.57 -2.04 -12.62
N SER A 104 6.45 -1.40 -12.97
CA SER A 104 6.45 -0.09 -13.64
C SER A 104 6.81 1.06 -12.70
N LEU A 105 6.47 0.94 -11.42
CA LEU A 105 6.57 2.01 -10.42
C LEU A 105 7.77 1.83 -9.47
N PHE A 106 8.25 0.63 -9.22
CA PHE A 106 9.24 0.39 -8.17
C PHE A 106 10.45 -0.34 -8.75
N SER A 107 11.65 0.04 -8.30
CA SER A 107 12.83 -0.79 -8.51
C SER A 107 12.72 -2.05 -7.65
N GLU A 108 13.36 -3.15 -8.09
CA GLU A 108 13.38 -4.46 -7.38
C GLU A 108 13.89 -4.39 -5.92
N GLU A 109 14.39 -3.24 -5.48
CA GLU A 109 14.87 -3.00 -4.12
C GLU A 109 13.73 -2.97 -3.08
N PHE A 110 12.48 -2.69 -3.46
CA PHE A 110 11.35 -2.54 -2.53
C PHE A 110 10.31 -3.63 -2.71
N LYS A 111 10.22 -4.63 -1.82
CA LYS A 111 9.21 -5.70 -1.96
C LYS A 111 7.81 -5.20 -1.61
N ALA A 112 6.83 -5.50 -2.46
CA ALA A 112 5.42 -5.27 -2.15
C ALA A 112 4.95 -6.09 -0.96
N PHE A 113 4.00 -5.53 -0.20
CA PHE A 113 3.40 -6.16 0.97
C PHE A 113 2.04 -6.78 0.63
N ALA A 114 1.88 -8.07 0.91
CA ALA A 114 0.63 -8.79 0.76
C ALA A 114 -0.17 -8.72 2.08
N TYR A 115 -1.27 -7.97 2.12
CA TYR A 115 -2.14 -7.89 3.30
C TYR A 115 -3.32 -8.85 3.20
N ASP A 116 -3.35 -9.86 4.06
CA ASP A 116 -4.48 -10.81 4.15
C ASP A 116 -5.57 -10.28 5.10
N ILE A 117 -6.72 -9.90 4.54
CA ILE A 117 -7.86 -9.44 5.34
C ILE A 117 -8.55 -10.55 6.14
N SER A 118 -8.25 -11.82 5.82
CA SER A 118 -8.76 -12.97 6.56
C SER A 118 -7.96 -13.30 7.80
N ASN A 119 -6.72 -12.80 7.88
CA ASN A 119 -5.88 -12.94 9.06
C ASN A 119 -5.24 -11.59 9.45
N PRO A 120 -6.05 -10.59 9.85
CA PRO A 120 -5.56 -9.24 10.10
C PRO A 120 -4.56 -9.18 11.27
N SER A 121 -4.66 -10.08 12.25
CA SER A 121 -3.68 -10.13 13.35
C SER A 121 -2.28 -10.45 12.83
N TYR A 122 -2.14 -11.50 12.04
CA TYR A 122 -0.86 -11.89 11.45
C TYR A 122 -0.35 -10.84 10.46
N ALA A 123 -1.24 -10.36 9.57
CA ALA A 123 -0.90 -9.33 8.59
C ALA A 123 -0.37 -8.05 9.28
N ASN A 124 -0.97 -7.63 10.40
CA ASN A 124 -0.53 -6.46 11.15
C ASN A 124 0.81 -6.65 11.86
N GLU A 125 1.09 -7.84 12.42
CA GLU A 125 2.39 -8.14 13.03
C GLU A 125 3.50 -8.06 11.98
N GLU A 126 3.27 -8.66 10.82
CA GLU A 126 4.24 -8.66 9.72
C GLU A 126 4.40 -7.25 9.12
N LEU A 127 3.31 -6.49 8.98
CA LEU A 127 3.35 -5.11 8.54
C LEU A 127 4.23 -4.26 9.48
N LYS A 128 4.05 -4.38 10.80
CA LYS A 128 4.90 -3.67 11.79
C LYS A 128 6.37 -4.06 11.65
N ARG A 129 6.66 -5.34 11.39
CA ARG A 129 8.02 -5.83 11.15
C ARG A 129 8.63 -5.23 9.88
N VAL A 130 7.89 -5.17 8.78
CA VAL A 130 8.35 -4.57 7.53
C VAL A 130 8.58 -3.07 7.71
N LEU A 131 7.65 -2.37 8.37
CA LEU A 131 7.78 -0.94 8.63
C LEU A 131 9.01 -0.61 9.47
N SER A 132 9.31 -1.38 10.52
CA SER A 132 10.49 -1.13 11.36
C SER A 132 11.83 -1.41 10.66
N LEU A 133 11.84 -2.23 9.61
CA LEU A 133 13.05 -2.53 8.85
C LEU A 133 13.37 -1.47 7.80
N TYR A 134 12.34 -0.91 7.15
CA TYR A 134 12.51 -0.14 5.93
C TYR A 134 11.96 1.30 5.99
N TYR A 135 10.99 1.57 6.86
CA TYR A 135 10.18 2.80 6.78
C TYR A 135 10.12 3.60 8.09
N VAL A 136 10.35 3.00 9.25
CA VAL A 136 10.28 3.66 10.56
C VAL A 136 11.63 3.46 11.24
N ARG A 137 12.42 4.52 11.32
CA ARG A 137 13.66 4.58 12.12
C ARG A 137 13.38 5.08 13.53
#